data_AF-A0A091C077-F1
#
_entry.id   AF-A0A091C077-F1
#
_cell.length_a   1.000
_cell.length_b   1.000
_cell.length_c   1.000
_cell.angle_alpha   90.00
_cell.angle_beta   90.00
_cell.angle_gamma   90.00
#
_symmetry.space_group_name_H-M   'P 1'
#
loop_
_entity.id
_entity.type
_entity.pdbx_description
1 polymer ?
#
loop_
_entity_poly.entity_id
_entity_poly.type
_entity_poly.pdbx_seq_one_letter_code
_entity_poly.pdbx_strand_id
1 'polypeptide(L)'
;MLAAALVLTATGFWDIYFGDSPAPGSRQHFHLVANLLWLTLLTWQLRLAATGNFAGHRVVGTWVLLLAPLLFASTSMLSVHSARKGMVSGLGDALIVQNVMGTLEFGLLVLLAFVFRKRRRLHGALLLSTAILFMGIALFFTLIGLVPAFRIEGPETFHRFASAAMTGQAVCLAVGLAFVARDWRNGWPFLLAALFFPLNELLRVLLAEIGLIQPLTRFVGSLGEIPVLAGSFALMLGLLLAMGIGRSRPAMQPGWQRTGAPE
;
A
#
# COMPACT_ATOMS: atom_id res chain seq x y z
N MET A 1 -2.49 11.67 -9.40
CA MET A 1 -1.86 10.64 -8.54
C MET A 1 -2.42 9.24 -8.80
N LEU A 2 -3.70 8.93 -8.51
CA LEU A 2 -4.23 7.56 -8.72
C LEU A 2 -4.09 7.06 -10.16
N ALA A 3 -4.41 7.89 -11.15
CA ALA A 3 -4.20 7.52 -12.57
C ALA A 3 -2.71 7.23 -12.87
N ALA A 4 -1.79 8.04 -12.33
CA ALA A 4 -0.36 7.79 -12.48
C ALA A 4 0.06 6.49 -11.78
N ALA A 5 -0.45 6.21 -10.58
CA ALA A 5 -0.18 4.94 -9.87
C ALA A 5 -0.70 3.73 -10.66
N LEU A 6 -1.87 3.83 -11.30
CA LEU A 6 -2.40 2.78 -12.17
C LEU A 6 -1.52 2.56 -13.42
N VAL A 7 -1.13 3.64 -14.10
CA VAL A 7 -0.23 3.56 -15.27
C VAL A 7 1.11 2.96 -14.87
N LEU A 8 1.72 3.45 -13.79
CA LEU A 8 2.98 2.93 -13.28
C LEU A 8 2.87 1.47 -12.85
N THR A 9 1.73 1.06 -12.29
CA THR A 9 1.50 -0.35 -11.96
C THR A 9 1.43 -1.19 -13.24
N ALA A 10 0.74 -0.73 -14.28
CA ALA A 10 0.70 -1.43 -15.55
C ALA A 10 2.10 -1.54 -16.20
N THR A 11 2.88 -0.45 -16.20
CA THR A 11 4.21 -0.42 -16.83
C THR A 11 5.27 -1.12 -15.99
N GLY A 12 5.24 -0.97 -14.66
CA GLY A 12 6.24 -1.55 -13.78
C GLY A 12 6.15 -3.07 -13.71
N PHE A 13 4.95 -3.62 -13.82
CA PHE A 13 4.77 -5.06 -13.83
C PHE A 13 4.71 -5.65 -15.25
N TRP A 14 4.98 -4.85 -16.29
CA TRP A 14 4.87 -5.28 -17.69
C TRP A 14 5.75 -6.51 -17.99
N ASP A 15 7.04 -6.45 -17.65
CA ASP A 15 8.00 -7.50 -17.99
C ASP A 15 7.67 -8.86 -17.35
N ILE A 16 7.01 -8.86 -16.18
CA ILE A 16 6.59 -10.10 -15.51
C ILE A 16 5.52 -10.85 -16.33
N TYR A 17 4.69 -10.12 -17.09
CA TYR A 17 3.54 -10.67 -17.82
C TYR A 17 3.75 -10.75 -19.33
N PHE A 18 4.53 -9.82 -19.88
CA PHE A 18 4.68 -9.61 -21.32
C PHE A 18 6.14 -9.46 -21.76
N GLY A 19 7.11 -9.68 -20.87
CA GLY A 19 8.53 -9.68 -21.21
C GLY A 19 8.96 -10.93 -21.99
N ASP A 20 10.27 -11.11 -22.19
CA ASP A 20 10.84 -12.17 -23.02
C ASP A 20 10.63 -13.59 -22.44
N SER A 21 10.35 -13.70 -21.14
CA SER A 21 10.13 -14.98 -20.45
C SER A 21 9.07 -14.83 -19.35
N PRO A 22 7.79 -14.63 -19.73
CA PRO A 22 6.74 -14.35 -18.76
C PRO A 22 6.40 -15.63 -18.01
N ALA A 23 6.64 -15.63 -16.70
CA ALA A 23 6.34 -16.75 -15.82
C ALA A 23 5.74 -16.27 -14.48
N PRO A 24 4.63 -15.49 -14.51
CA PRO A 24 3.99 -15.04 -13.28
C PRO A 24 3.43 -16.26 -12.51
N GLY A 25 3.83 -16.39 -11.26
CA GLY A 25 3.25 -17.35 -10.33
C GLY A 25 1.86 -16.90 -9.85
N SER A 26 1.05 -17.86 -9.39
CA SER A 26 -0.30 -17.60 -8.84
C SER A 26 -0.34 -16.51 -7.77
N ARG A 27 0.69 -16.42 -6.93
CA ARG A 27 0.85 -15.39 -5.89
C ARG A 27 0.99 -13.98 -6.46
N GLN A 28 1.74 -13.83 -7.55
CA GLN A 28 1.92 -12.54 -8.22
C GLN A 28 0.61 -12.10 -8.87
N HIS A 29 -0.11 -13.01 -9.53
CA HIS A 29 -1.47 -12.73 -10.04
C HIS A 29 -2.41 -12.27 -8.94
N PHE A 30 -2.47 -13.03 -7.84
CA PHE A 30 -3.36 -12.71 -6.72
C PHE A 30 -3.06 -11.32 -6.13
N HIS A 31 -1.79 -11.01 -5.88
CA HIS A 31 -1.39 -9.71 -5.36
C HIS A 31 -1.65 -8.58 -6.37
N LEU A 32 -1.33 -8.77 -7.65
CA LEU A 32 -1.61 -7.77 -8.69
C LEU A 32 -3.11 -7.46 -8.77
N VAL A 33 -3.96 -8.48 -8.80
CA VAL A 33 -5.42 -8.30 -8.81
C VAL A 33 -5.88 -7.55 -7.56
N ALA A 34 -5.38 -7.90 -6.37
CA ALA A 34 -5.71 -7.19 -5.14
C ALA A 34 -5.33 -5.69 -5.20
N ASN A 35 -4.14 -5.35 -5.74
CA ASN A 35 -3.72 -3.97 -5.96
C ASN A 35 -4.64 -3.22 -6.92
N LEU A 36 -4.95 -3.81 -8.07
CA LEU A 36 -5.80 -3.18 -9.10
C LEU A 36 -7.21 -2.94 -8.56
N LEU A 37 -7.78 -3.90 -7.83
CA LEU A 37 -9.06 -3.73 -7.15
C LEU A 37 -9.03 -2.61 -6.11
N TRP A 38 -7.94 -2.52 -5.32
CA TRP A 38 -7.77 -1.44 -4.35
C TRP A 38 -7.67 -0.06 -5.00
N LEU A 39 -6.80 0.11 -5.99
CA LEU A 39 -6.65 1.39 -6.70
C LEU A 39 -7.93 1.80 -7.44
N THR A 40 -8.64 0.83 -8.01
CA THR A 40 -9.95 1.04 -8.64
C THR A 40 -10.99 1.47 -7.61
N LEU A 41 -11.04 0.81 -6.44
CA LEU A 41 -11.90 1.19 -5.33
C LEU A 41 -11.64 2.64 -4.91
N LEU A 42 -10.39 3.03 -4.67
CA LEU A 42 -10.03 4.40 -4.28
C LEU A 42 -10.43 5.43 -5.35
N THR A 43 -10.22 5.10 -6.62
CA THR A 43 -10.62 5.96 -7.75
C THR A 43 -12.14 6.14 -7.78
N TRP A 44 -12.89 5.06 -7.60
CA TRP A 44 -14.34 5.10 -7.57
C TRP A 44 -14.88 5.86 -6.35
N GLN A 45 -14.28 5.64 -5.17
CA GLN A 45 -14.60 6.38 -3.95
C GLN A 45 -14.41 7.89 -4.10
N LEU A 46 -13.32 8.30 -4.74
CA LEU A 46 -13.05 9.71 -5.04
C LEU A 46 -14.09 10.28 -6.01
N ARG A 47 -14.45 9.54 -7.06
CA ARG A 47 -15.49 9.95 -8.01
C ARG A 47 -16.84 10.14 -7.33
N LEU A 48 -17.27 9.19 -6.50
CA LEU A 48 -18.53 9.27 -5.75
C LEU A 48 -18.56 10.46 -4.79
N ALA A 49 -17.42 10.75 -4.13
CA ALA A 49 -17.31 11.93 -3.27
C ALA A 49 -17.36 13.24 -4.08
N ALA A 50 -16.72 13.28 -5.25
CA ALA A 50 -16.71 14.45 -6.13
C ALA A 50 -18.11 14.77 -6.72
N THR A 51 -18.93 13.75 -6.99
CA THR A 51 -20.30 13.93 -7.48
C THR A 51 -21.33 14.11 -6.36
N GLY A 52 -20.91 14.15 -5.10
CA GLY A 52 -21.81 14.28 -3.95
C GLY A 52 -22.65 13.02 -3.66
N ASN A 53 -22.39 11.89 -4.33
CA ASN A 53 -23.11 10.63 -4.11
C ASN A 53 -22.60 9.92 -2.83
N PHE A 54 -22.91 10.51 -1.68
CA PHE A 54 -22.46 10.00 -0.37
C PHE A 54 -23.14 8.68 0.02
N ALA A 55 -24.32 8.37 -0.51
CA ALA A 55 -24.96 7.08 -0.30
C ALA A 55 -24.15 5.97 -0.99
N GLY A 56 -23.84 6.15 -2.27
CA GLY A 56 -22.95 5.26 -3.01
C GLY A 56 -21.55 5.18 -2.39
N HIS A 57 -20.98 6.30 -1.94
CA HIS A 57 -19.68 6.33 -1.27
C HIS A 57 -19.67 5.41 -0.04
N ARG A 58 -20.72 5.44 0.79
CA ARG A 58 -20.85 4.56 1.97
C ARG A 58 -21.00 3.10 1.58
N VAL A 59 -21.85 2.78 0.61
CA VAL A 59 -22.09 1.40 0.15
C VAL A 59 -20.82 0.82 -0.44
N VAL A 60 -20.17 1.55 -1.35
CA VAL A 60 -18.91 1.07 -1.94
C VAL A 60 -17.79 1.09 -0.90
N GLY A 61 -17.88 1.94 0.12
CA GLY A 61 -16.86 2.10 1.16
C GLY A 61 -16.77 0.88 2.08
N THR A 62 -17.83 0.07 2.17
CA THR A 62 -17.79 -1.19 2.93
C THR A 62 -16.85 -2.20 2.29
N TRP A 63 -16.58 -2.13 0.98
CA TRP A 63 -15.59 -3.00 0.33
C TRP A 63 -14.17 -2.81 0.86
N VAL A 64 -13.87 -1.67 1.53
CA VAL A 64 -12.60 -1.49 2.23
C VAL A 64 -12.41 -2.55 3.33
N LEU A 65 -13.49 -3.03 3.96
CA LEU A 65 -13.44 -4.10 4.96
C LEU A 65 -12.95 -5.43 4.37
N LEU A 66 -13.12 -5.65 3.07
CA LEU A 66 -12.62 -6.84 2.41
C LEU A 66 -11.25 -6.58 1.76
N LEU A 67 -11.16 -5.53 0.95
CA LEU A 67 -10.02 -5.29 0.08
C LEU A 67 -8.77 -4.83 0.85
N ALA A 68 -8.91 -4.05 1.94
CA ALA A 68 -7.72 -3.68 2.73
C ALA A 68 -7.11 -4.89 3.46
N PRO A 69 -7.87 -5.71 4.20
CA PRO A 69 -7.33 -6.95 4.76
C PRO A 69 -6.77 -7.91 3.72
N LEU A 70 -7.43 -8.03 2.56
CA LEU A 70 -6.94 -8.87 1.46
C LEU A 70 -5.59 -8.39 0.93
N LEU A 71 -5.44 -7.09 0.73
CA LEU A 71 -4.21 -6.51 0.22
C LEU A 71 -3.07 -6.61 1.24
N PHE A 72 -3.34 -6.32 2.52
CA PHE A 72 -2.41 -6.52 3.64
C PHE A 72 -1.97 -7.99 3.74
N ALA A 73 -2.91 -8.93 3.64
CA ALA A 73 -2.60 -10.36 3.65
C ALA A 73 -1.76 -10.79 2.44
N SER A 74 -2.10 -10.31 1.24
CA SER A 74 -1.38 -10.67 0.01
C SER A 74 0.07 -10.18 0.03
N THR A 75 0.32 -8.99 0.60
CA THR A 75 1.66 -8.42 0.76
C THR A 75 2.46 -9.15 1.84
N SER A 76 1.84 -9.51 2.97
CA SER A 76 2.45 -10.40 3.97
C SER A 76 2.87 -11.74 3.36
N MET A 77 2.00 -12.37 2.55
CA MET A 77 2.29 -13.63 1.87
C MET A 77 3.48 -13.49 0.90
N LEU A 78 3.53 -12.42 0.11
CA LEU A 78 4.66 -12.16 -0.78
C LEU A 78 5.96 -11.89 -0.02
N SER A 79 5.90 -11.24 1.15
CA SER A 79 7.06 -11.04 2.02
C SER A 79 7.65 -12.38 2.47
N VAL A 80 6.80 -13.31 2.91
CA VAL A 80 7.22 -14.68 3.25
C VAL A 80 7.80 -15.41 2.03
N HIS A 81 7.14 -15.31 0.89
CA HIS A 81 7.59 -15.95 -0.35
C HIS A 81 8.98 -15.46 -0.80
N SER A 82 9.17 -14.14 -0.78
CA SER A 82 10.44 -13.48 -1.13
C SER A 82 11.55 -13.88 -0.15
N ALA A 83 11.27 -13.82 1.15
CA ALA A 83 12.19 -14.23 2.20
C ALA A 83 12.62 -15.70 2.05
N ARG A 84 11.68 -16.59 1.75
CA ARG A 84 11.96 -18.02 1.51
C ARG A 84 12.89 -18.23 0.31
N LYS A 85 12.72 -17.49 -0.79
CA LYS A 85 13.67 -17.51 -1.91
C LYS A 85 15.07 -17.04 -1.49
N GLY A 86 15.13 -15.97 -0.69
CA GLY A 86 16.38 -15.47 -0.10
C GLY A 86 17.07 -16.52 0.80
N MET A 87 16.30 -17.27 1.58
CA MET A 87 16.82 -18.38 2.40
C MET A 87 17.37 -19.52 1.54
N VAL A 88 16.61 -19.99 0.54
CA VAL A 88 17.00 -21.14 -0.30
C VAL A 88 18.26 -20.84 -1.13
N SER A 89 18.40 -19.60 -1.60
CA SER A 89 19.60 -19.17 -2.33
C SER A 89 20.82 -18.89 -1.44
N GLY A 90 20.63 -18.74 -0.12
CA GLY A 90 21.68 -18.35 0.82
C GLY A 90 22.09 -16.87 0.75
N LEU A 91 21.53 -16.09 -0.18
CA LEU A 91 21.89 -14.69 -0.40
C LEU A 91 21.10 -13.70 0.47
N GLY A 92 20.06 -14.18 1.15
CA GLY A 92 19.10 -13.31 1.84
C GLY A 92 18.13 -12.64 0.87
N ASP A 93 17.10 -11.97 1.41
CA ASP A 93 16.18 -11.18 0.59
C ASP A 93 16.60 -9.71 0.62
N ALA A 94 17.08 -9.21 -0.52
CA ALA A 94 17.56 -7.83 -0.67
C ALA A 94 16.47 -6.78 -0.42
N LEU A 95 15.19 -7.16 -0.51
CA LEU A 95 14.03 -6.32 -0.28
C LEU A 95 13.27 -6.69 1.00
N ILE A 96 13.87 -7.47 1.91
CA ILE A 96 13.15 -7.96 3.09
C ILE A 96 12.55 -6.83 3.94
N VAL A 97 13.29 -5.73 4.11
CA VAL A 97 12.83 -4.57 4.88
C VAL A 97 11.68 -3.88 4.15
N GLN A 98 11.82 -3.64 2.85
CA GLN A 98 10.78 -3.01 2.04
C GLN A 98 9.50 -3.85 2.00
N ASN A 99 9.62 -5.17 1.89
CA ASN A 99 8.49 -6.11 1.87
C ASN A 99 7.73 -6.09 3.21
N VAL A 100 8.45 -6.27 4.32
CA VAL A 100 7.85 -6.33 5.66
C VAL A 100 7.32 -4.96 6.08
N MET A 101 8.14 -3.91 6.00
CA MET A 101 7.74 -2.58 6.44
C MET A 101 6.65 -1.98 5.55
N GLY A 102 6.73 -2.15 4.22
CA GLY A 102 5.68 -1.69 3.30
C GLY A 102 4.30 -2.29 3.61
N THR A 103 4.28 -3.55 4.04
CA THR A 103 3.05 -4.22 4.50
C THR A 103 2.51 -3.55 5.77
N LEU A 104 3.37 -3.34 6.78
CA LEU A 104 3.00 -2.72 8.05
C LEU A 104 2.54 -1.26 7.88
N GLU A 105 3.22 -0.51 7.03
CA GLU A 105 2.93 0.88 6.70
C GLU A 105 1.59 1.04 5.97
N PHE A 106 1.29 0.16 5.02
CA PHE A 106 -0.03 0.08 4.41
C PHE A 106 -1.11 -0.15 5.47
N GLY A 107 -0.90 -1.13 6.35
CA GLY A 107 -1.79 -1.40 7.48
C GLY A 107 -1.98 -0.15 8.36
N LEU A 108 -0.90 0.50 8.76
CA LEU A 108 -0.92 1.72 9.56
C LEU A 108 -1.75 2.84 8.91
N LEU A 109 -1.53 3.15 7.63
CA LEU A 109 -2.27 4.20 6.93
C LEU A 109 -3.77 3.90 6.87
N VAL A 110 -4.14 2.65 6.59
CA VAL A 110 -5.55 2.24 6.56
C VAL A 110 -6.18 2.34 7.96
N LEU A 111 -5.51 1.83 8.99
CA LEU A 111 -6.00 1.91 10.37
C LEU A 111 -6.18 3.36 10.82
N LEU A 112 -5.18 4.21 10.58
CA LEU A 112 -5.26 5.64 10.85
C LEU A 112 -6.41 6.29 10.10
N ALA A 113 -6.66 5.91 8.83
CA ALA A 113 -7.79 6.45 8.07
C ALA A 113 -9.11 6.25 8.81
N PHE A 114 -9.30 5.09 9.45
CA PHE A 114 -10.52 4.78 10.18
C PHE A 114 -10.56 5.36 11.60
N VAL A 115 -9.41 5.51 12.26
CA VAL A 115 -9.30 6.33 13.48
C VAL A 115 -9.80 7.76 13.20
N PHE A 116 -9.39 8.34 12.07
CA PHE A 116 -9.77 9.69 11.66
C PHE A 116 -11.04 9.77 10.79
N ARG A 117 -11.88 8.72 10.74
CA ARG A 117 -13.09 8.67 9.87
C ARG A 117 -14.07 9.83 10.06
N LYS A 118 -14.10 10.45 11.25
CA LYS A 118 -14.95 11.63 11.53
C LYS A 118 -14.44 12.90 10.84
N ARG A 119 -13.13 12.96 10.51
CA ARG A 119 -12.48 14.07 9.79
C ARG A 119 -12.36 13.69 8.31
N ARG A 120 -13.43 13.90 7.54
CA ARG A 120 -13.58 13.42 6.15
C ARG A 120 -12.38 13.69 5.24
N ARG A 121 -11.81 14.91 5.28
CA ARG A 121 -10.63 15.27 4.48
C ARG A 121 -9.41 14.43 4.85
N LEU A 122 -9.17 14.26 6.14
CA LEU A 122 -8.04 13.50 6.66
C LEU A 122 -8.20 11.99 6.41
N HIS A 123 -9.41 11.46 6.60
CA HIS A 123 -9.74 10.07 6.23
C HIS A 123 -9.44 9.78 4.76
N GLY A 124 -9.93 10.65 3.87
CA GLY A 124 -9.66 10.54 2.44
C GLY A 124 -8.17 10.66 2.13
N ALA A 125 -7.46 11.61 2.75
CA ALA A 125 -6.02 11.78 2.56
C ALA A 125 -5.21 10.55 3.00
N LEU A 126 -5.55 9.91 4.13
CA LEU A 126 -4.90 8.69 4.60
C LEU A 126 -5.12 7.51 3.64
N LEU A 127 -6.36 7.27 3.20
CA LEU A 127 -6.63 6.22 2.21
C LEU A 127 -5.92 6.50 0.87
N LEU A 128 -5.97 7.74 0.37
CA LEU A 128 -5.30 8.12 -0.86
C LEU A 128 -3.79 8.04 -0.75
N SER A 129 -3.20 8.33 0.41
CA SER A 129 -1.76 8.24 0.62
C SER A 129 -1.21 6.82 0.45
N THR A 130 -2.03 5.77 0.59
CA THR A 130 -1.62 4.40 0.25
C THR A 130 -1.20 4.28 -1.22
N ALA A 131 -1.73 5.12 -2.12
CA ALA A 131 -1.32 5.18 -3.52
C ALA A 131 0.15 5.60 -3.70
N ILE A 132 0.74 6.33 -2.76
CA ILE A 132 2.17 6.67 -2.80
C ILE A 132 3.02 5.41 -2.56
N LEU A 133 2.59 4.49 -1.69
CA LEU A 133 3.30 3.23 -1.46
C LEU A 133 3.34 2.37 -2.73
N PHE A 134 2.19 2.23 -3.40
CA PHE A 134 2.10 1.52 -4.68
C PHE A 134 2.88 2.22 -5.79
N MET A 135 2.81 3.55 -5.83
CA MET A 135 3.56 4.35 -6.80
C MET A 135 5.08 4.14 -6.65
N GLY A 136 5.62 4.09 -5.43
CA GLY A 136 7.06 3.91 -5.22
C GLY A 136 7.58 2.60 -5.78
N ILE A 137 6.94 1.47 -5.44
CA ILE A 137 7.35 0.17 -5.96
C ILE A 137 7.10 0.02 -7.47
N ALA A 138 5.96 0.53 -7.97
CA ALA A 138 5.63 0.48 -9.38
C ALA A 138 6.56 1.34 -10.24
N LEU A 139 6.94 2.52 -9.74
CA LEU A 139 7.92 3.40 -10.36
C LEU A 139 9.30 2.75 -10.37
N PHE A 140 9.72 2.15 -9.26
CA PHE A 140 10.98 1.41 -9.20
C PHE A 140 11.07 0.36 -10.31
N PHE A 141 10.04 -0.49 -10.44
CA PHE A 141 10.01 -1.51 -11.49
C PHE A 141 9.91 -0.92 -12.90
N THR A 142 9.17 0.18 -13.08
CA THR A 142 9.10 0.89 -14.37
C THR A 142 10.47 1.42 -14.80
N LEU A 143 11.24 1.98 -13.86
CA LEU A 143 12.57 2.51 -14.14
C LEU A 143 13.51 1.40 -14.61
N ILE A 144 13.61 0.30 -13.88
CA ILE A 144 14.54 -0.79 -14.24
C ILE A 144 14.10 -1.58 -15.47
N GLY A 145 12.80 -1.62 -15.80
CA GLY A 145 12.28 -2.30 -16.99
C GLY A 145 12.38 -1.46 -18.27
N LEU A 146 12.04 -0.17 -18.19
CA LEU A 146 11.80 0.65 -19.39
C LEU A 146 12.81 1.77 -19.62
N VAL A 147 13.57 2.20 -18.62
CA VAL A 147 14.48 3.34 -18.75
C VAL A 147 15.92 2.84 -18.91
N PRO A 148 16.58 3.05 -20.07
CA PRO A 148 17.91 2.50 -20.35
C PRO A 148 18.96 2.84 -19.29
N ALA A 149 18.89 4.04 -18.70
CA ALA A 149 19.81 4.46 -17.64
C ALA A 149 19.71 3.65 -16.34
N PHE A 150 18.58 2.96 -16.12
CA PHE A 150 18.30 2.16 -14.92
C PHE A 150 18.23 0.65 -15.19
N ARG A 151 18.27 0.22 -16.46
CA ARG A 151 18.15 -1.19 -16.84
C ARG A 151 19.34 -2.00 -16.33
N ILE A 152 19.07 -3.14 -15.71
CA ILE A 152 20.07 -4.07 -15.19
C ILE A 152 20.27 -5.17 -16.24
N GLU A 153 21.45 -5.18 -16.86
CA GLU A 153 21.82 -6.10 -17.96
C GLU A 153 22.82 -7.17 -17.48
N GLY A 154 23.49 -6.91 -16.35
CA GLY A 154 24.52 -7.77 -15.78
C GLY A 154 25.04 -7.26 -14.44
N PRO A 155 26.03 -7.96 -13.85
CA PRO A 155 26.64 -7.57 -12.57
C PRO A 155 27.26 -6.16 -12.58
N GLU A 156 27.84 -5.74 -13.69
CA GLU A 156 28.45 -4.41 -13.88
C GLU A 156 27.41 -3.28 -13.82
N THR A 157 26.17 -3.56 -14.19
CA THR A 157 25.04 -2.61 -14.15
C THR A 157 24.18 -2.74 -12.89
N PHE A 158 24.53 -3.60 -11.94
CA PHE A 158 23.73 -3.84 -10.73
C PHE A 158 23.56 -2.59 -9.84
N HIS A 159 24.52 -1.66 -9.85
CA HIS A 159 24.42 -0.37 -9.15
C HIS A 159 23.20 0.47 -9.59
N ARG A 160 22.66 0.22 -10.80
CA ARG A 160 21.45 0.87 -11.30
C ARG A 160 20.20 0.50 -10.50
N PHE A 161 20.20 -0.66 -9.82
CA PHE A 161 19.13 -1.04 -8.89
C PHE A 161 18.98 0.00 -7.77
N ALA A 162 20.07 0.32 -7.07
CA ALA A 162 20.07 1.32 -6.01
C ALA A 162 19.70 2.71 -6.56
N SER A 163 20.22 3.06 -7.73
CA SER A 163 19.93 4.35 -8.39
C SER A 163 18.44 4.49 -8.75
N ALA A 164 17.81 3.44 -9.27
CA ALA A 164 16.39 3.40 -9.58
C ALA A 164 15.54 3.51 -8.31
N ALA A 165 15.95 2.80 -7.24
CA ALA A 165 15.28 2.89 -5.95
C ALA A 165 15.33 4.33 -5.43
N MET A 166 16.52 4.93 -5.29
CA MET A 166 16.69 6.31 -4.83
C MET A 166 15.89 7.32 -5.67
N THR A 167 15.87 7.15 -7.00
CA THR A 167 15.08 7.99 -7.90
C THR A 167 13.59 7.87 -7.61
N GLY A 168 13.08 6.64 -7.45
CA GLY A 168 11.69 6.38 -7.10
C GLY A 168 11.30 7.00 -5.75
N GLN A 169 12.18 6.90 -4.75
CA GLN A 169 11.97 7.52 -3.44
C GLN A 169 11.91 9.04 -3.52
N ALA A 170 12.84 9.67 -4.26
CA ALA A 170 12.87 11.12 -4.46
C ALA A 170 11.58 11.63 -5.13
N VAL A 171 11.07 10.92 -6.15
CA VAL A 171 9.80 11.24 -6.81
C VAL A 171 8.64 11.12 -5.82
N CYS A 172 8.57 10.05 -5.02
CA CYS A 172 7.52 9.88 -4.02
C CYS A 172 7.55 10.98 -2.95
N LEU A 173 8.75 11.36 -2.49
CA LEU A 173 8.95 12.46 -1.55
C LEU A 173 8.50 13.80 -2.13
N ALA A 174 8.87 14.09 -3.38
CA ALA A 174 8.41 15.29 -4.08
C ALA A 174 6.88 15.34 -4.19
N VAL A 175 6.23 14.22 -4.53
CA VAL A 175 4.77 14.13 -4.55
C VAL A 175 4.17 14.35 -3.16
N GLY A 176 4.71 13.72 -2.12
CA GLY A 176 4.27 13.90 -0.73
C GLY A 176 4.36 15.35 -0.27
N LEU A 177 5.50 16.01 -0.54
CA LEU A 177 5.73 17.42 -0.26
C LEU A 177 4.76 18.33 -1.04
N ALA A 178 4.50 18.04 -2.31
CA ALA A 178 3.55 18.81 -3.11
C ALA A 178 2.12 18.75 -2.54
N PHE A 179 1.69 17.60 -2.01
CA PHE A 179 0.38 17.48 -1.35
C PHE A 179 0.32 18.23 -0.02
N VAL A 180 1.40 18.24 0.77
CA VAL A 180 1.48 19.08 1.99
C VAL A 180 1.45 20.56 1.65
N ALA A 181 2.22 20.99 0.65
CA ALA A 181 2.22 22.39 0.21
C ALA A 181 0.83 22.84 -0.26
N ARG A 182 0.09 21.95 -0.95
CA ARG A 182 -1.27 22.22 -1.42
C ARG A 182 -2.30 22.29 -0.29
N ASP A 183 -2.22 21.43 0.71
CA ASP A 183 -3.13 21.40 1.86
C ASP A 183 -2.35 21.09 3.14
N TRP A 184 -1.75 22.11 3.75
CA TRP A 184 -0.89 21.93 4.93
C TRP A 184 -1.61 21.29 6.12
N ARG A 185 -2.94 21.44 6.22
CA ARG A 185 -3.74 20.92 7.34
C ARG A 185 -4.04 19.42 7.18
N ASN A 186 -4.27 18.95 5.96
CA ASN A 186 -4.71 17.57 5.70
C ASN A 186 -3.76 16.78 4.80
N GLY A 187 -2.68 17.39 4.30
CA GLY A 187 -1.73 16.81 3.36
C GLY A 187 -0.63 15.98 4.00
N TRP A 188 -0.44 16.07 5.33
CA TRP A 188 0.59 15.32 6.04
C TRP A 188 0.54 13.79 5.84
N PRO A 189 -0.60 13.12 5.59
CA PRO A 189 -0.61 11.69 5.31
C PRO A 189 0.19 11.31 4.07
N PHE A 190 0.19 12.17 3.04
CA PHE A 190 0.98 11.95 1.83
C PHE A 190 2.47 12.06 2.11
N LEU A 191 2.88 13.02 2.95
CA LEU A 191 4.26 13.13 3.39
C LEU A 191 4.66 11.95 4.29
N LEU A 192 3.79 11.51 5.20
CA LEU A 192 4.05 10.32 6.02
C LEU A 192 4.31 9.10 5.12
N ALA A 193 3.41 8.82 4.16
CA ALA A 193 3.58 7.72 3.22
C ALA A 193 4.88 7.83 2.39
N ALA A 194 5.27 9.05 2.02
CA ALA A 194 6.51 9.28 1.29
C ALA A 194 7.77 9.16 2.16
N LEU A 195 7.70 9.50 3.45
CA LEU A 195 8.81 9.38 4.40
C LEU A 195 9.10 7.93 4.81
N PHE A 196 8.15 7.02 4.60
CA PHE A 196 8.39 5.58 4.80
C PHE A 196 9.52 5.03 3.93
N PHE A 197 9.71 5.54 2.72
CA PHE A 197 10.79 5.06 1.86
C PHE A 197 12.20 5.31 2.42
N PRO A 198 12.61 6.56 2.74
CA PRO A 198 13.91 6.79 3.36
C PRO A 198 14.00 6.20 4.77
N LEU A 199 12.88 6.10 5.50
CA LEU A 199 12.87 5.40 6.80
C LEU A 199 13.20 3.92 6.64
N ASN A 200 12.63 3.24 5.65
CA ASN A 200 12.90 1.83 5.37
C ASN A 200 14.33 1.61 4.88
N GLU A 201 14.88 2.56 4.11
CA GLU A 201 16.28 2.50 3.72
C GLU A 201 17.22 2.67 4.92
N LEU A 202 16.93 3.61 5.82
CA LEU A 202 17.67 3.77 7.06
C LEU A 202 17.60 2.49 7.92
N LEU A 203 16.40 1.91 8.08
CA LEU A 203 16.22 0.64 8.80
C LEU A 203 17.02 -0.50 8.14
N ARG A 204 17.04 -0.57 6.80
CA ARG A 204 17.83 -1.56 6.06
C ARG A 204 19.32 -1.42 6.33
N VAL A 205 19.85 -0.20 6.28
CA VAL A 205 21.26 0.09 6.58
C VAL A 205 21.59 -0.30 8.01
N LEU A 206 20.79 0.14 8.98
CA LEU A 206 21.01 -0.18 10.40
C LEU A 206 20.98 -1.69 10.65
N LEU A 207 19.99 -2.41 10.09
CA LEU A 207 19.91 -3.87 10.21
C LEU A 207 21.08 -4.59 9.51
N ALA A 208 21.59 -4.05 8.42
CA ALA A 208 22.75 -4.61 7.72
C ALA A 208 24.03 -4.45 8.55
N GLU A 209 24.25 -3.27 9.14
CA GLU A 209 25.40 -2.97 9.99
C GLU A 209 25.49 -3.91 11.20
N ILE A 210 24.35 -4.25 11.81
CA ILE A 210 24.29 -5.17 12.95
C ILE A 210 24.05 -6.64 12.55
N GLY A 211 24.13 -6.98 11.25
CA GLY A 211 24.04 -8.35 10.76
C GLY A 211 22.65 -9.01 10.89
N LEU A 212 21.57 -8.24 11.01
CA LEU A 212 20.21 -8.73 11.25
C LEU A 212 19.38 -8.96 9.97
N ILE A 213 19.85 -8.59 8.78
CA ILE A 213 19.15 -8.86 7.51
C ILE A 213 18.92 -10.37 7.30
N GLN A 214 19.94 -11.18 7.55
CA GLN A 214 19.83 -12.64 7.39
C GLN A 214 18.95 -13.30 8.47
N PRO A 215 19.11 -13.00 9.77
CA PRO A 215 18.15 -13.42 10.80
C PRO A 215 16.70 -13.05 10.49
N LEU A 216 16.44 -11.82 10.03
CA LEU A 216 15.11 -11.38 9.63
C LEU A 216 14.58 -12.19 8.43
N THR A 217 15.40 -12.38 7.40
CA THR A 217 15.04 -13.19 6.23
C THR A 217 14.70 -14.62 6.64
N ARG A 218 15.49 -15.23 7.52
CA ARG A 218 15.23 -16.59 8.03
C ARG A 218 13.94 -16.66 8.83
N PHE A 219 13.73 -15.71 9.73
CA PHE A 219 12.51 -15.64 10.53
C PHE A 219 11.28 -15.54 9.62
N VAL A 220 11.24 -14.57 8.72
CA VAL A 220 10.10 -14.35 7.81
C VAL A 220 9.91 -15.52 6.84
N GLY A 221 10.98 -16.05 6.25
CA GLY A 221 10.89 -17.16 5.29
C GLY A 221 10.57 -18.51 5.93
N SER A 222 10.80 -18.67 7.23
CA SER A 222 10.38 -19.84 8.00
C SER A 222 8.87 -19.91 8.23
N LEU A 223 8.16 -18.79 8.07
CA LEU A 223 6.71 -18.76 8.19
C LEU A 223 6.03 -19.49 7.02
N GLY A 224 4.83 -20.01 7.27
CA GLY A 224 3.99 -20.58 6.23
C GLY A 224 3.24 -19.49 5.45
N GLU A 225 3.34 -19.49 4.13
CA GLU A 225 2.66 -18.51 3.26
C GLU A 225 1.13 -18.47 3.51
N ILE A 226 0.48 -19.64 3.57
CA ILE A 226 -0.98 -19.74 3.78
C ILE A 226 -1.40 -19.33 5.21
N PRO A 227 -0.76 -19.82 6.29
CA PRO A 227 -1.02 -19.31 7.63
C PRO A 227 -0.83 -17.80 7.77
N VAL A 228 0.22 -17.23 7.17
CA VAL A 228 0.47 -15.79 7.21
C VAL A 228 -0.59 -15.02 6.43
N LEU A 229 -1.01 -15.50 5.26
CA LEU A 229 -2.13 -14.93 4.50
C LEU A 229 -3.41 -14.90 5.37
N ALA A 230 -3.82 -16.05 5.91
CA ALA A 230 -5.05 -16.16 6.69
C ALA A 230 -4.98 -15.34 7.99
N GLY A 231 -3.87 -15.43 8.72
CA GLY A 231 -3.65 -14.71 9.98
C GLY A 231 -3.60 -13.19 9.79
N SER A 232 -2.90 -12.71 8.76
CA SER A 232 -2.83 -11.28 8.44
C SER A 232 -4.18 -10.73 7.99
N PHE A 233 -4.94 -11.50 7.21
CA PHE A 233 -6.29 -11.13 6.82
C PHE A 233 -7.21 -11.00 8.05
N ALA A 234 -7.23 -12.03 8.91
CA ALA A 234 -8.06 -12.05 10.11
C ALA A 234 -7.68 -10.92 11.08
N LEU A 235 -6.39 -10.67 11.28
CA LEU A 235 -5.88 -9.59 12.11
C LEU A 235 -6.36 -8.23 11.60
N MET A 236 -6.12 -7.92 10.33
CA MET A 236 -6.49 -6.62 9.75
C MET A 236 -8.01 -6.42 9.73
N LEU A 237 -8.78 -7.45 9.38
CA LEU A 237 -10.24 -7.42 9.43
C LEU A 237 -10.74 -7.18 10.87
N GLY A 238 -10.19 -7.92 11.84
CA GLY A 238 -10.55 -7.78 13.25
C GLY A 238 -10.30 -6.38 13.78
N LEU A 239 -9.13 -5.78 13.46
CA LEU A 239 -8.80 -4.41 13.82
C LEU A 239 -9.77 -3.38 13.21
N LEU A 240 -10.13 -3.55 11.93
CA LEU A 240 -11.10 -2.68 11.26
C LEU A 240 -12.50 -2.80 11.87
N LEU A 241 -12.97 -4.01 12.16
CA LEU A 241 -14.25 -4.25 12.83
C LEU A 241 -14.28 -3.69 14.25
N ALA A 242 -13.18 -3.81 15.01
CA ALA A 242 -13.05 -3.27 16.36
C ALA A 242 -13.18 -1.74 16.39
N MET A 243 -12.80 -1.04 15.33
CA MET A 243 -13.04 0.40 15.18
C MET A 243 -14.52 0.73 14.92
N GLY A 244 -15.42 -0.25 14.85
CA GLY A 244 -16.86 -0.07 14.68
C GLY A 244 -17.28 0.24 13.25
N ILE A 245 -16.46 -0.13 12.27
CA ILE A 245 -16.85 -0.10 10.86
C ILE A 245 -17.90 -1.20 10.66
N GLY A 246 -19.08 -0.84 10.16
CA GLY A 246 -20.21 -1.78 9.99
C GLY A 246 -21.29 -1.70 11.08
N ARG A 247 -21.09 -0.92 12.15
CA ARG A 247 -22.19 -0.62 13.08
C ARG A 247 -23.15 0.38 12.41
N SER A 248 -24.32 -0.09 11.99
CA SER A 248 -25.42 0.77 11.57
C SER A 248 -25.69 1.79 12.67
N ARG A 249 -25.69 3.09 12.34
CA ARG A 249 -26.24 4.07 13.27
C ARG A 249 -27.70 3.69 13.53
N PRO A 250 -28.15 3.68 14.79
CA PRO A 250 -29.58 3.51 15.08
C PRO A 250 -30.34 4.47 14.18
N ALA A 251 -31.36 3.96 13.47
CA ALA A 251 -32.25 4.79 12.69
C ALA A 251 -32.73 5.91 13.63
N MET A 252 -32.47 7.16 13.26
CA MET A 252 -32.98 8.30 14.03
C MET A 252 -34.50 8.10 14.11
N GLN A 253 -35.03 7.89 15.31
CA GLN A 253 -36.46 7.70 15.48
C GLN A 253 -37.17 8.93 14.90
N PRO A 254 -38.16 8.78 14.02
CA PRO A 254 -38.85 9.90 13.36
C PRO A 254 -39.72 10.77 14.30
N GLY A 255 -39.43 10.79 15.61
CA GLY A 255 -40.28 11.34 16.66
C GLY A 255 -40.04 12.78 17.08
N TRP A 256 -39.05 13.51 16.54
CA TRP A 256 -38.90 14.94 16.85
C TRP A 256 -39.51 15.82 15.75
N GLN A 257 -40.80 15.61 15.50
CA GLN A 257 -41.62 16.69 14.94
C GLN A 257 -41.69 17.78 16.02
N ARG A 258 -41.12 18.96 15.73
CA ARG A 258 -41.29 20.14 16.57
C ARG A 258 -42.79 20.42 16.67
N THR A 259 -43.39 20.06 17.81
CA THR A 259 -44.68 20.61 18.21
C THR A 259 -44.49 22.11 18.42
N GLY A 260 -45.45 22.86 17.87
CA GLY A 260 -45.58 24.32 17.76
C GLY A 260 -44.70 25.21 18.64
N ALA A 261 -44.02 26.15 17.98
CA ALA A 261 -43.81 27.46 18.59
C ALA A 261 -45.10 28.28 18.35
N PRO A 262 -45.72 28.86 19.39
CA PRO A 262 -46.86 29.77 19.24
C PRO A 262 -46.45 31.08 18.56
N GLU A 263 -47.44 31.68 17.87
CA GLU A 263 -47.39 32.87 17.00
C GLU A 263 -46.87 34.15 17.65
#